data_AF-A0A1J4JM68-F1
#
_entry.id   AF-A0A1J4JM68-F1
#
_cell.length_a   1.000
_cell.length_b   1.000
_cell.length_c   1.000
_cell.angle_alpha   90.00
_cell.angle_beta   90.00
_cell.angle_gamma   90.00
#
_symmetry.space_group_name_H-M   'P 1'
#
loop_
_entity.id
_entity.type
_entity.pdbx_description
1 polymer ?
#
loop_
_entity_poly.entity_id
_entity_poly.type
_entity_poly.pdbx_seq_one_letter_code
_entity_poly.pdbx_strand_id
1 'polypeptide(L)'
;MAENPNQIRMDPADFSTLIPKEIRFSRFKNDSDGFATTLWKMLQWAEQEETRKLNLGIGWISGDEFFMDKKRFCLVTKTPINTLNFRLRNCGFIQSQRRLKDNTFWKCDLFQMNSTPLDLHTIDQRKQGNDENHNIIEQALFTPLIDSVLIYPPNPSKISLFKTDVTLLWHEIVGRQTVWAIDRKEFINATADRFCQSFNSIPGDQYPFDTQQTKFAQYLEANNLDKVKTARQMISYVLTQENKNYVTLLDFFMFFARFGPEECVLEKIHQLLCCSQAFDDWFRPGKQTFDDSKPMSGSYSNTFANCFIIKWSKNITYHIYNIPNAPTGNQTGFLIDETDKKFQTWHAVFGSLIVPTQTMQTYGTPAYDFTNIE
;
A
#
# COMPACT_ATOMS: atom_id res chain seq x y z
N MET A 1 54.58 38.93 -3.95
CA MET A 1 54.64 37.63 -3.27
C MET A 1 53.24 37.06 -3.27
N ALA A 2 52.96 36.04 -4.08
CA ALA A 2 51.65 35.42 -4.15
C ALA A 2 51.52 34.42 -3.00
N GLU A 3 50.65 34.71 -2.04
CA GLU A 3 50.34 33.80 -0.94
C GLU A 3 49.69 32.52 -1.48
N ASN A 4 50.16 31.38 -0.98
CA ASN A 4 49.75 30.06 -1.43
C ASN A 4 48.36 29.73 -0.84
N PRO A 5 47.29 29.56 -1.64
CA PRO A 5 45.91 29.41 -1.15
C PRO A 5 45.66 28.16 -0.30
N ASN A 6 46.63 27.25 -0.19
CA ASN A 6 46.57 26.06 0.67
C ASN A 6 46.97 26.31 2.14
N GLN A 7 47.42 27.51 2.52
CA GLN A 7 47.82 27.80 3.91
C GLN A 7 46.69 28.18 4.87
N ILE A 8 45.42 28.28 4.41
CA ILE A 8 44.30 28.84 5.21
C ILE A 8 43.25 27.77 5.61
N ARG A 9 43.42 26.50 5.22
CA ARG A 9 42.45 25.44 5.52
C ARG A 9 42.83 24.69 6.79
N MET A 10 42.10 24.96 7.88
CA MET A 10 42.18 24.24 9.15
C MET A 10 41.71 22.79 9.00
N ASP A 11 42.02 21.94 9.96
CA ASP A 11 41.42 20.61 10.03
C ASP A 11 39.88 20.72 10.23
N PRO A 12 39.06 19.90 9.54
CA PRO A 12 37.61 19.94 9.68
C PRO A 12 37.11 19.75 11.12
N ALA A 13 37.79 18.91 11.92
CA ALA A 13 37.40 18.65 13.30
C ALA A 13 37.65 19.87 14.19
N ASP A 14 38.79 20.53 14.01
CA ASP A 14 39.15 21.75 14.72
C ASP A 14 38.21 22.89 14.37
N PHE A 15 37.94 23.09 13.07
CA PHE A 15 37.02 24.14 12.62
C PHE A 15 35.58 23.90 13.07
N SER A 16 35.14 22.64 13.15
CA SER A 16 33.81 22.28 13.68
C SER A 16 33.60 22.81 15.12
N THR A 17 34.66 22.94 15.92
CA THR A 17 34.57 23.49 17.29
C THR A 17 34.32 25.00 17.33
N LEU A 18 34.68 25.73 16.27
CA LEU A 18 34.54 27.19 16.17
C LEU A 18 33.14 27.65 15.73
N ILE A 19 32.34 26.76 15.16
CA ILE A 19 30.98 27.08 14.72
C ILE A 19 30.10 27.32 15.97
N PRO A 20 29.38 28.44 16.10
CA PRO A 20 28.46 28.67 17.22
C PRO A 20 27.47 27.51 17.39
N LYS A 21 27.19 27.09 18.63
CA LYS A 21 26.35 25.91 18.89
C LYS A 21 24.91 26.10 18.41
N GLU A 22 24.47 27.34 18.29
CA GLU A 22 23.14 27.79 17.91
C GLU A 22 22.87 27.60 16.40
N ILE A 23 23.92 27.46 15.59
CA ILE A 23 23.81 27.33 14.13
C ILE A 23 24.33 25.98 13.62
N ARG A 24 24.66 25.04 14.52
CA ARG A 24 25.09 23.68 14.13
C ARG A 24 23.87 22.81 13.86
N PHE A 25 23.98 21.91 12.88
CA PHE A 25 23.02 20.82 12.72
C PHE A 25 23.08 19.91 13.95
N SER A 26 21.97 19.78 14.68
CA SER A 26 21.86 18.83 15.79
C SER A 26 21.47 17.45 15.28
N ARG A 27 22.09 16.40 15.80
CA ARG A 27 21.66 15.00 15.56
C ARG A 27 20.53 14.55 16.47
N PHE A 28 20.28 15.26 17.57
CA PHE A 28 19.49 14.75 18.70
C PHE A 28 18.49 15.76 19.30
N LYS A 29 18.27 16.89 18.63
CA LYS A 29 17.18 17.79 19.00
C LYS A 29 16.07 17.67 17.96
N ASN A 30 14.84 17.64 18.43
CA ASN A 30 13.70 18.18 17.67
C ASN A 30 14.04 19.66 17.42
N ASP A 31 14.84 19.93 16.40
CA ASP A 31 15.29 21.29 16.07
C ASP A 31 14.04 22.11 15.76
N SER A 32 13.83 23.18 16.52
CA SER A 32 12.78 24.17 16.29
C SER A 32 12.93 24.88 14.94
N ASP A 33 14.12 24.79 14.35
CA ASP A 33 14.54 25.51 13.15
C ASP A 33 14.84 24.48 12.05
N GLY A 34 14.22 24.63 10.88
CA GLY A 34 14.39 23.67 9.79
C GLY A 34 15.75 23.72 9.09
N PHE A 35 15.95 22.83 8.12
CA PHE A 35 17.21 22.67 7.39
C PHE A 35 17.64 23.94 6.65
N ALA A 36 16.74 24.57 5.89
CA ALA A 36 16.98 25.79 5.15
C ALA A 36 17.29 26.94 6.11
N THR A 37 16.55 27.05 7.21
CA THR A 37 16.83 28.07 8.24
C THR A 37 18.25 27.93 8.80
N THR A 38 18.66 26.70 9.14
CA THR A 38 20.01 26.43 9.67
C THR A 38 21.09 26.67 8.63
N LEU A 39 20.88 26.23 7.38
CA LEU A 39 21.80 26.45 6.28
C LEU A 39 21.99 27.94 5.98
N TRP A 40 20.91 28.72 6.01
CA TRP A 40 20.96 30.17 5.81
C TRP A 40 21.76 30.86 6.93
N LYS A 41 21.52 30.50 8.20
CA LYS A 41 22.31 31.01 9.34
C LYS A 41 23.80 30.71 9.20
N MET A 42 24.15 29.51 8.71
CA MET A 42 25.53 29.14 8.43
C MET A 42 26.14 29.97 7.30
N LEU A 43 25.39 30.23 6.22
CA LEU A 43 25.84 31.10 5.12
C LEU A 43 26.07 32.53 5.60
N GLN A 44 25.17 33.10 6.40
CA GLN A 44 25.34 34.45 6.97
C GLN A 44 26.54 34.53 7.92
N TRP A 45 26.75 33.51 8.74
CA TRP A 45 27.90 33.45 9.64
C TRP A 45 29.24 33.31 8.88
N ALA A 46 29.24 32.52 7.80
CA ALA A 46 30.40 32.38 6.92
C ALA A 46 30.69 33.67 6.15
N GLU A 47 29.66 34.44 5.78
CA GLU A 47 29.81 35.67 4.99
C GLU A 47 30.63 36.75 5.71
N GLN A 48 30.67 36.72 7.04
CA GLN A 48 31.40 37.71 7.87
C GLN A 48 32.93 37.64 7.72
N GLU A 49 33.49 36.48 7.38
CA GLU A 49 34.94 36.28 7.28
C GLU A 49 35.29 35.30 6.16
N GLU A 50 36.19 35.71 5.26
CA GLU A 50 36.60 34.88 4.11
C GLU A 50 37.24 33.54 4.55
N THR A 51 37.92 33.54 5.69
CA THR A 51 38.47 32.32 6.31
C THR A 51 37.38 31.33 6.67
N ARG A 52 36.19 31.78 7.12
CA ARG A 52 35.06 30.91 7.46
C ARG A 52 34.42 30.32 6.21
N LYS A 53 34.27 31.10 5.14
CA LYS A 53 33.77 30.60 3.84
C LYS A 53 34.62 29.45 3.32
N LEU A 54 35.94 29.66 3.30
CA LEU A 54 36.91 28.66 2.82
C LEU A 54 36.95 27.41 3.70
N ASN A 55 36.85 27.57 5.02
CA ASN A 55 36.94 26.45 5.97
C ASN A 55 35.63 25.67 6.10
N LEU A 56 34.48 26.33 6.03
CA LEU A 56 33.17 25.68 6.02
C LEU A 56 32.84 25.06 4.66
N GLY A 57 33.35 25.68 3.59
CA GLY A 57 33.12 25.25 2.21
C GLY A 57 31.79 25.74 1.65
N ILE A 58 31.28 26.90 2.10
CA ILE A 58 30.07 27.53 1.56
C ILE A 58 30.24 29.05 1.49
N GLY A 59 29.50 29.70 0.59
CA GLY A 59 29.42 31.17 0.52
C GLY A 59 28.50 31.65 -0.59
N TRP A 60 27.98 32.87 -0.45
CA TRP A 60 27.17 33.50 -1.49
C TRP A 60 28.03 33.91 -2.69
N ILE A 61 27.46 33.81 -3.88
CA ILE A 61 28.05 34.27 -5.15
C ILE A 61 27.28 35.48 -5.66
N SER A 62 25.95 35.39 -5.58
CA SER A 62 25.00 36.46 -5.88
C SER A 62 23.95 36.52 -4.77
N GLY A 63 22.99 37.45 -4.88
CA GLY A 63 21.90 37.56 -3.91
C GLY A 63 21.01 36.32 -3.83
N ASP A 64 21.03 35.44 -4.83
CA ASP A 64 20.16 34.27 -5.00
C ASP A 64 20.91 32.95 -5.27
N GLU A 65 22.24 32.97 -5.36
CA GLU A 65 23.07 31.80 -5.64
C GLU A 65 24.22 31.69 -4.64
N PHE A 66 24.48 30.47 -4.16
CA PHE A 66 25.62 30.16 -3.30
C PHE A 66 26.40 28.96 -3.83
N PHE A 67 27.69 28.89 -3.49
CA PHE A 67 28.51 27.71 -3.72
C PHE A 67 28.61 26.83 -2.47
N MET A 68 28.89 25.55 -2.71
CA MET A 68 29.13 24.55 -1.69
C MET A 68 30.16 23.52 -2.15
N ASP A 69 31.27 23.42 -1.41
CA ASP A 69 32.15 22.25 -1.38
C ASP A 69 31.52 21.20 -0.47
N LYS A 70 30.73 20.31 -1.08
CA LYS A 70 29.94 19.31 -0.33
C LYS A 70 30.81 18.40 0.52
N LYS A 71 32.02 18.06 0.07
CA LYS A 71 32.91 17.16 0.82
C LYS A 71 33.38 17.85 2.09
N ARG A 72 33.87 19.08 1.97
CA ARG A 72 34.34 19.87 3.11
C ARG A 72 33.19 20.17 4.09
N PHE A 73 32.06 20.62 3.57
CA PHE A 73 30.88 20.94 4.38
C PHE A 73 30.38 19.73 5.18
N CYS A 74 30.31 18.54 4.55
CA CYS A 74 29.91 17.31 5.22
C CYS A 74 30.88 16.90 6.35
N LEU A 75 32.19 17.07 6.14
CA LEU A 75 33.21 16.76 7.16
C LEU A 75 33.08 17.68 8.37
N VAL A 76 32.93 18.99 8.14
CA VAL A 76 32.81 20.00 9.20
C VAL A 76 31.51 19.84 10.00
N THR A 77 30.40 19.60 9.30
CA THR A 77 29.07 19.48 9.92
C THR A 77 28.74 18.07 10.43
N LYS A 78 29.61 17.08 10.17
CA LYS A 78 29.38 15.66 10.47
C LYS A 78 28.07 15.10 9.87
N THR A 79 27.65 15.68 8.75
CA THR A 79 26.47 15.26 7.98
C THR A 79 26.89 14.35 6.84
N PRO A 80 26.34 13.13 6.70
CA PRO A 80 26.64 12.28 5.56
C PRO A 80 26.24 12.96 4.23
N ILE A 81 27.05 12.79 3.19
CA ILE A 81 26.81 13.44 1.89
C ILE A 81 25.46 13.06 1.27
N ASN A 82 24.99 11.83 1.49
CA ASN A 82 23.69 11.37 1.02
C ASN A 82 22.54 12.12 1.72
N THR A 83 22.66 12.33 3.02
CA THR A 83 21.69 13.12 3.81
C THR A 83 21.67 14.58 3.35
N LEU A 84 22.83 15.17 3.09
CA LEU A 84 22.91 16.52 2.55
C LEU A 84 22.22 16.64 1.18
N ASN A 85 22.54 15.74 0.25
CA ASN A 85 21.92 15.72 -1.08
C ASN A 85 20.39 15.51 -0.98
N PHE A 86 19.93 14.66 -0.05
CA PHE A 86 18.51 14.47 0.21
C PHE A 86 17.85 15.76 0.69
N ARG A 87 18.41 16.43 1.70
CA ARG A 87 17.85 17.68 2.26
C ARG A 87 17.83 18.83 1.26
N LEU A 88 18.90 19.00 0.48
CA LEU A 88 18.94 20.00 -0.60
C LEU A 88 17.81 19.77 -1.61
N ARG A 89 17.58 18.52 -2.04
CA ARG A 89 16.46 18.21 -2.93
C ARG A 89 15.11 18.43 -2.25
N ASN A 90 14.94 17.96 -1.02
CA ASN A 90 13.66 18.06 -0.31
C ASN A 90 13.20 19.52 -0.16
N CYS A 91 14.13 20.43 0.12
CA CYS A 91 13.85 21.86 0.22
C CYS A 91 13.82 22.59 -1.15
N GLY A 92 13.93 21.86 -2.26
CA GLY A 92 13.82 22.40 -3.62
C GLY A 92 15.02 23.20 -4.11
N PHE A 93 16.22 22.95 -3.58
CA PHE A 93 17.44 23.52 -4.11
C PHE A 93 17.78 22.88 -5.46
N ILE A 94 17.98 23.73 -6.47
CA ILE A 94 18.35 23.35 -7.83
C ILE A 94 19.82 23.69 -8.04
N GLN A 95 20.57 22.76 -8.62
CA GLN A 95 21.94 23.03 -9.02
C GLN A 95 21.93 23.96 -10.25
N SER A 96 22.42 25.19 -10.08
CA SER A 96 22.36 26.24 -11.10
C SER A 96 23.45 26.10 -12.18
N GLN A 97 24.62 25.59 -11.81
CA GLN A 97 25.77 25.46 -12.71
C GLN A 97 26.40 24.07 -12.65
N ARG A 98 27.10 23.69 -13.73
CA ARG A 98 27.93 22.48 -13.72
C ARG A 98 29.01 22.61 -12.64
N ARG A 99 29.34 21.48 -12.01
CA ARG A 99 30.36 21.42 -10.97
C ARG A 99 31.69 21.97 -11.50
N LEU A 100 32.29 22.90 -10.76
CA LEU A 100 33.63 23.43 -11.05
C LEU A 100 34.57 22.97 -9.94
N LYS A 101 35.49 22.06 -10.28
CA LYS A 101 36.39 21.39 -9.32
C LYS A 101 35.59 20.70 -8.20
N ASP A 102 35.73 21.15 -6.96
CA ASP A 102 34.99 20.63 -5.80
C ASP A 102 33.74 21.43 -5.42
N ASN A 103 33.49 22.55 -6.11
CA ASN A 103 32.38 23.42 -5.82
C ASN A 103 31.14 23.07 -6.67
N THR A 104 30.00 23.06 -5.99
CA THR A 104 28.67 22.96 -6.59
C THR A 104 27.88 24.25 -6.31
N PHE A 105 27.01 24.65 -7.22
CA PHE A 105 26.33 25.95 -7.21
C PHE A 105 24.83 25.71 -7.09
N TRP A 106 24.17 26.38 -6.16
CA TRP A 106 22.79 26.09 -5.79
C TRP A 106 21.98 27.37 -5.68
N LYS A 107 20.72 27.27 -6.11
CA LYS A 107 19.69 28.30 -5.96
C LYS A 107 18.38 27.66 -5.53
N CYS A 108 17.53 28.42 -4.83
CA CYS A 108 16.21 27.97 -4.44
C CYS A 108 15.27 29.18 -4.36
N ASP A 109 14.06 29.04 -4.87
CA ASP A 109 13.06 30.10 -4.79
C ASP A 109 12.81 30.44 -3.32
N LEU A 110 12.78 31.74 -2.99
CA LEU A 110 12.69 32.28 -1.62
C LEU A 110 13.96 32.12 -0.75
N PHE A 111 15.03 31.49 -1.26
CA PHE A 111 16.31 31.36 -0.56
C PHE A 111 17.36 32.33 -1.11
N GLN A 112 17.50 33.47 -0.45
CA GLN A 112 18.30 34.61 -0.84
C GLN A 112 19.11 35.14 0.35
N MET A 113 20.10 35.98 0.06
CA MET A 113 20.94 36.61 1.09
C MET A 113 20.11 37.42 2.10
N ASN A 114 18.98 37.98 1.69
CA ASN A 114 18.06 38.78 2.49
C ASN A 114 16.70 38.08 2.77
N SER A 115 16.64 36.75 2.70
CA SER A 115 15.42 35.98 3.04
C SER A 115 14.90 36.30 4.43
N THR A 116 13.58 36.40 4.56
CA THR A 116 12.92 36.56 5.86
C THR A 116 12.76 35.21 6.56
N PRO A 117 12.53 35.19 7.89
CA PRO A 117 12.22 33.95 8.61
C PRO A 117 11.01 33.21 8.04
N LEU A 118 10.02 33.94 7.49
CA LEU A 118 8.83 33.37 6.86
C LEU A 118 9.19 32.63 5.55
N ASP A 119 10.09 33.19 4.76
CA ASP A 119 10.57 32.58 3.52
C ASP A 119 11.30 31.27 3.80
N LEU A 120 12.18 31.28 4.79
CA LEU A 120 12.95 30.11 5.23
C LEU A 120 12.03 29.03 5.82
N HIS A 121 11.05 29.43 6.63
CA HIS A 121 10.04 28.51 7.16
C HIS A 121 9.21 27.87 6.04
N THR A 122 8.84 28.66 5.03
CA THR A 122 8.12 28.15 3.85
C THR A 122 8.94 27.09 3.12
N ILE A 123 10.24 27.30 2.95
CA ILE A 123 11.16 26.32 2.34
C ILE A 123 11.29 25.06 3.20
N ASP A 124 11.39 25.23 4.51
CA ASP A 124 11.48 24.11 5.46
C ASP A 124 10.22 23.27 5.51
N GLN A 125 9.06 23.88 5.25
CA GLN A 125 7.79 23.18 5.09
C GLN A 125 7.57 22.61 3.68
N ARG A 126 8.45 22.88 2.71
CA ARG A 126 8.32 22.26 1.38
C ARG A 126 8.50 20.75 1.51
N LYS A 127 7.38 20.06 1.50
CA LYS A 127 7.29 18.67 1.08
C LYS A 127 7.36 18.69 -0.45
N GLN A 128 8.56 18.74 -1.04
CA GLN A 128 8.67 18.21 -2.41
C GLN A 128 8.14 16.78 -2.36
N GLY A 129 7.39 16.35 -3.39
CA GLY A 129 6.61 15.11 -3.49
C GLY A 129 7.37 13.77 -3.34
N ASN A 130 8.44 13.75 -2.55
CA ASN A 130 9.14 12.59 -2.02
C ASN A 130 8.53 12.04 -0.72
N ASP A 131 7.37 12.51 -0.26
CA ASP A 131 6.55 11.70 0.67
C ASP A 131 6.11 10.39 -0.01
N GLU A 132 6.17 10.29 -1.36
CA GLU A 132 6.13 9.00 -2.05
C GLU A 132 7.38 8.15 -1.80
N ASN A 133 8.55 8.71 -1.49
CA ASN A 133 9.78 7.93 -1.31
C ASN A 133 9.91 7.25 0.07
N HIS A 134 9.23 7.74 1.11
CA HIS A 134 9.08 6.95 2.35
C HIS A 134 8.09 5.79 2.12
N ASN A 135 7.00 6.03 1.39
CA ASN A 135 6.12 4.95 0.93
C ASN A 135 6.84 3.98 -0.03
N ILE A 136 7.76 4.42 -0.89
CA ILE A 136 8.51 3.55 -1.81
C ILE A 136 9.55 2.73 -1.07
N ILE A 137 10.23 3.25 -0.05
CA ILE A 137 11.17 2.43 0.75
C ILE A 137 10.39 1.37 1.54
N GLU A 138 9.22 1.72 2.08
CA GLU A 138 8.34 0.75 2.74
C GLU A 138 7.79 -0.26 1.72
N GLN A 139 7.13 0.16 0.63
CA GLN A 139 6.64 -0.69 -0.47
C GLN A 139 7.74 -1.54 -1.11
N ALA A 140 8.98 -1.04 -1.25
CA ALA A 140 10.11 -1.76 -1.82
C ALA A 140 10.55 -2.96 -0.97
N LEU A 141 10.38 -2.90 0.36
CA LEU A 141 10.65 -4.07 1.21
C LEU A 141 9.62 -5.19 0.98
N PHE A 142 8.39 -4.83 0.60
CA PHE A 142 7.29 -5.78 0.37
C PHE A 142 7.18 -6.24 -1.08
N THR A 143 7.79 -5.51 -2.03
CA THR A 143 7.67 -5.76 -3.48
C THR A 143 8.04 -7.20 -3.88
N PRO A 144 9.13 -7.81 -3.38
CA PRO A 144 9.48 -9.19 -3.76
C PRO A 144 8.45 -10.23 -3.32
N LEU A 145 7.79 -10.03 -2.17
CA LEU A 145 6.76 -10.94 -1.65
C LEU A 145 5.45 -10.77 -2.41
N ILE A 146 5.07 -9.51 -2.70
CA ILE A 146 3.83 -9.17 -3.41
C ILE A 146 3.94 -9.43 -4.91
N ASP A 147 5.14 -9.46 -5.49
CA ASP A 147 5.36 -9.81 -6.90
C ASP A 147 4.96 -11.25 -7.25
N SER A 148 4.88 -12.13 -6.25
CA SER A 148 4.33 -13.47 -6.41
C SER A 148 2.81 -13.49 -6.67
N VAL A 149 2.10 -12.39 -6.38
CA VAL A 149 0.64 -12.29 -6.53
C VAL A 149 0.29 -12.02 -7.98
N LEU A 150 -0.04 -13.08 -8.72
CA LEU A 150 -0.49 -12.99 -10.11
C LEU A 150 -2.02 -12.83 -10.18
N ILE A 151 -2.49 -11.88 -10.99
CA ILE A 151 -3.93 -11.60 -11.18
C ILE A 151 -4.25 -11.67 -12.66
N TYR A 152 -5.34 -12.36 -13.00
CA TYR A 152 -5.86 -12.44 -14.37
C TYR A 152 -7.12 -11.59 -14.55
N PRO A 153 -7.33 -10.90 -15.67
CA PRO A 153 -6.39 -10.75 -16.79
C PRO A 153 -5.20 -9.84 -16.42
N PRO A 154 -4.00 -10.11 -16.96
CA PRO A 154 -2.82 -9.34 -16.64
C PRO A 154 -2.93 -7.92 -17.23
N ASN A 155 -3.14 -6.93 -16.36
CA ASN A 155 -3.11 -5.52 -16.72
C ASN A 155 -2.18 -4.78 -15.74
N PRO A 156 -0.95 -4.43 -16.17
CA PRO A 156 0.07 -3.87 -15.28
C PRO A 156 -0.41 -2.63 -14.50
N SER A 157 -1.14 -1.72 -15.15
CA SER A 157 -1.64 -0.50 -14.52
C SER A 157 -2.68 -0.80 -13.44
N LYS A 158 -3.62 -1.70 -13.72
CA LYS A 158 -4.65 -2.10 -12.74
C LYS A 158 -4.06 -2.93 -11.59
N ILE A 159 -3.08 -3.76 -11.87
CA ILE A 159 -2.38 -4.56 -10.85
C ILE A 159 -1.58 -3.66 -9.92
N SER A 160 -0.86 -2.66 -10.44
CA SER A 160 -0.13 -1.68 -9.63
C SER A 160 -1.05 -0.90 -8.70
N LEU A 161 -2.20 -0.44 -9.24
CA LEU A 161 -3.22 0.25 -8.45
C LEU A 161 -3.78 -0.67 -7.35
N PHE A 162 -4.20 -1.89 -7.71
CA PHE A 162 -4.65 -2.90 -6.75
C PHE A 162 -3.63 -3.13 -5.64
N LYS A 163 -2.33 -3.27 -5.96
CA LYS A 163 -1.29 -3.49 -4.95
C LYS A 163 -1.16 -2.32 -3.97
N THR A 164 -1.25 -1.09 -4.49
CA THR A 164 -1.23 0.13 -3.67
C THR A 164 -2.45 0.17 -2.75
N ASP A 165 -3.65 -0.04 -3.29
CA ASP A 165 -4.91 0.05 -2.54
C ASP A 165 -4.99 -0.98 -1.43
N VAL A 166 -4.59 -2.23 -1.71
CA VAL A 166 -4.55 -3.31 -0.71
C VAL A 166 -3.55 -3.03 0.40
N THR A 167 -2.40 -2.44 0.07
CA THR A 167 -1.38 -2.07 1.07
C THR A 167 -1.90 -0.98 2.01
N LEU A 168 -2.58 0.03 1.46
CA LEU A 168 -3.20 1.09 2.26
C LEU A 168 -4.30 0.51 3.17
N LEU A 169 -5.18 -0.32 2.61
CA LEU A 169 -6.24 -0.97 3.37
C LEU A 169 -5.70 -1.87 4.49
N TRP A 170 -4.60 -2.60 4.24
CA TRP A 170 -3.91 -3.37 5.27
C TRP A 170 -3.45 -2.48 6.43
N HIS A 171 -2.78 -1.37 6.13
CA HIS A 171 -2.32 -0.44 7.16
C HIS A 171 -3.48 0.17 7.95
N GLU A 172 -4.61 0.43 7.30
CA GLU A 172 -5.83 0.90 7.96
C GLU A 172 -6.44 -0.15 8.90
N ILE A 173 -6.52 -1.41 8.46
CA ILE A 173 -7.06 -2.52 9.27
C ILE A 173 -6.14 -2.83 10.47
N VAL A 174 -4.83 -2.87 10.24
CA VAL A 174 -3.85 -3.21 11.28
C VAL A 174 -3.58 -2.02 12.21
N GLY A 175 -3.84 -0.79 11.77
CA GLY A 175 -3.61 0.44 12.53
C GLY A 175 -2.14 0.73 12.82
N ARG A 176 -1.21 0.04 12.14
CA ARG A 176 0.25 0.19 12.32
C ARG A 176 0.92 0.18 10.96
N GLN A 177 1.80 1.16 10.73
CA GLN A 177 2.67 1.16 9.56
C GLN A 177 3.76 0.10 9.74
N THR A 178 4.17 -0.58 8.65
CA THR A 178 5.28 -1.55 8.59
C THR A 178 5.10 -2.93 9.26
N VAL A 179 3.87 -3.31 9.64
CA VAL A 179 3.59 -4.65 10.20
C VAL A 179 3.26 -5.64 9.07
N TRP A 180 3.95 -6.77 9.05
CA TRP A 180 3.90 -7.81 8.00
C TRP A 180 2.96 -8.96 8.35
N ALA A 181 2.72 -9.14 9.64
CA ALA A 181 1.93 -10.20 10.21
C ALA A 181 1.30 -9.72 11.51
N ILE A 182 0.06 -10.15 11.74
CA ILE A 182 -0.74 -9.82 12.91
C ILE A 182 -1.42 -11.09 13.41
N ASP A 183 -1.73 -11.15 14.69
CA ASP A 183 -2.51 -12.25 15.26
C ASP A 183 -3.80 -12.46 14.46
N ARG A 184 -4.12 -13.73 14.16
CA ARG A 184 -5.24 -14.08 13.30
C ARG A 184 -6.57 -13.57 13.85
N LYS A 185 -6.78 -13.68 15.17
CA LYS A 185 -8.03 -13.27 15.81
C LYS A 185 -8.15 -11.75 15.80
N GLU A 186 -7.06 -11.04 16.10
CA GLU A 186 -6.98 -9.59 16.00
C GLU A 186 -7.32 -9.12 14.57
N PHE A 187 -6.70 -9.73 13.56
CA PHE A 187 -6.94 -9.39 12.15
C PHE A 187 -8.39 -9.62 11.72
N ILE A 188 -8.96 -10.80 12.02
CA ILE A 188 -10.33 -11.14 11.61
C ILE A 188 -11.34 -10.18 12.24
N ASN A 189 -11.14 -9.80 13.50
CA ASN A 189 -12.02 -8.84 14.17
C ASN A 189 -11.95 -7.47 13.50
N ALA A 190 -10.74 -6.93 13.32
CA ALA A 190 -10.55 -5.62 12.70
C ALA A 190 -11.06 -5.57 11.25
N THR A 191 -10.79 -6.63 10.48
CA THR A 191 -11.23 -6.75 9.08
C THR A 191 -12.74 -6.85 8.97
N ALA A 192 -13.39 -7.65 9.82
CA ALA A 192 -14.84 -7.78 9.82
C ALA A 192 -15.53 -6.47 10.19
N ASP A 193 -15.02 -5.77 11.21
CA ASP A 193 -15.55 -4.48 11.62
C ASP A 193 -15.42 -3.45 10.47
N ARG A 194 -14.26 -3.40 9.80
CA ARG A 194 -14.01 -2.52 8.66
C ARG A 194 -14.94 -2.80 7.48
N PHE A 195 -15.03 -4.06 7.04
CA PHE A 195 -15.90 -4.41 5.90
C PHE A 195 -17.38 -4.23 6.23
N CYS A 196 -17.79 -4.45 7.48
CA CYS A 196 -19.15 -4.14 7.92
C CYS A 196 -19.46 -2.64 7.87
N GLN A 197 -18.48 -1.77 8.16
CA GLN A 197 -18.65 -0.32 8.04
C GLN A 197 -18.80 0.07 6.57
N SER A 198 -17.89 -0.39 5.71
CA SER A 198 -17.88 -0.07 4.28
C SER A 198 -19.12 -0.60 3.55
N PHE A 199 -19.62 -1.77 3.93
CA PHE A 199 -20.88 -2.32 3.41
C PHE A 199 -22.09 -1.42 3.69
N ASN A 200 -22.13 -0.71 4.83
CA ASN A 200 -23.26 0.17 5.17
C ASN A 200 -23.21 1.53 4.46
N SER A 201 -22.04 1.90 3.94
CA SER A 201 -21.83 3.19 3.27
C SER A 201 -22.45 3.24 1.87
N ILE A 202 -22.94 2.11 1.34
CA ILE A 202 -23.61 2.02 0.05
C ILE A 202 -25.13 2.04 0.25
N PRO A 203 -25.87 2.98 -0.39
CA PRO A 203 -27.33 2.98 -0.37
C PRO A 203 -27.90 1.68 -0.97
N GLY A 204 -28.80 1.01 -0.25
CA GLY A 204 -29.32 -0.34 -0.54
C GLY A 204 -30.04 -0.57 -1.87
N ASP A 205 -30.17 0.45 -2.72
CA ASP A 205 -30.97 0.43 -3.95
C ASP A 205 -30.17 0.23 -5.25
N GLN A 206 -28.84 0.16 -5.22
CA GLN A 206 -28.02 0.09 -6.46
C GLN A 206 -27.65 -1.33 -6.94
N TYR A 207 -28.22 -2.39 -6.36
CA TYR A 207 -27.97 -3.77 -6.81
C TYR A 207 -29.19 -4.32 -7.56
N PRO A 208 -29.22 -4.24 -8.91
CA PRO A 208 -30.37 -4.60 -9.72
C PRO A 208 -30.42 -6.11 -9.95
N PHE A 209 -30.48 -6.94 -8.91
CA PHE A 209 -30.83 -8.35 -9.07
C PHE A 209 -31.69 -8.81 -7.89
N ASP A 210 -32.93 -9.15 -8.20
CA ASP A 210 -33.92 -9.76 -7.35
C ASP A 210 -34.42 -10.98 -8.13
N THR A 211 -34.19 -12.19 -7.61
CA THR A 211 -34.89 -13.42 -8.04
C THR A 211 -34.53 -14.62 -7.18
N GLN A 212 -33.43 -14.59 -6.43
CA GLN A 212 -33.10 -15.58 -5.41
C GLN A 212 -32.39 -14.86 -4.26
N GLN A 213 -32.67 -15.24 -3.02
CA GLN A 213 -32.14 -14.67 -1.77
C GLN A 213 -30.60 -14.66 -1.74
N THR A 214 -29.98 -13.72 -2.45
CA THR A 214 -28.54 -13.68 -2.71
C THR A 214 -27.89 -12.42 -2.16
N LYS A 215 -28.70 -11.47 -1.69
CA LYS A 215 -28.23 -10.26 -1.03
C LYS A 215 -27.93 -10.58 0.42
N PHE A 216 -26.71 -10.26 0.86
CA PHE A 216 -26.24 -10.53 2.22
C PHE A 216 -27.15 -9.88 3.28
N ALA A 217 -27.64 -8.66 3.04
CA ALA A 217 -28.55 -7.97 3.97
C ALA A 217 -29.87 -8.73 4.19
N GLN A 218 -30.50 -9.21 3.12
CA GLN A 218 -31.75 -9.99 3.20
C GLN A 218 -31.52 -11.32 3.91
N TYR A 219 -30.37 -11.96 3.67
CA TYR A 219 -30.00 -13.20 4.36
C TYR A 219 -29.87 -13.00 5.88
N LEU A 220 -29.25 -11.90 6.31
CA LEU A 220 -29.12 -11.57 7.73
C LEU A 220 -30.49 -11.35 8.39
N GLU A 221 -31.38 -10.60 7.74
CA GLU A 221 -32.72 -10.32 8.23
C GLU A 221 -33.57 -11.60 8.33
N ALA A 222 -33.58 -12.42 7.27
CA ALA A 222 -34.38 -13.64 7.20
C ALA A 222 -34.00 -14.67 8.27
N ASN A 223 -32.73 -14.68 8.69
CA ASN A 223 -32.19 -15.65 9.66
C ASN A 223 -31.94 -15.02 11.04
N ASN A 224 -32.28 -13.74 11.24
CA ASN A 224 -32.03 -12.99 12.47
C ASN A 224 -30.57 -13.09 12.96
N LEU A 225 -29.63 -12.85 12.05
CA LEU A 225 -28.19 -13.01 12.30
C LEU A 225 -27.51 -11.67 12.63
N ASP A 226 -26.53 -11.73 13.54
CA ASP A 226 -25.67 -10.59 13.81
C ASP A 226 -24.65 -10.41 12.68
N LYS A 227 -24.73 -9.25 12.01
CA LYS A 227 -23.91 -8.92 10.84
C LYS A 227 -22.40 -9.09 11.09
N VAL A 228 -21.90 -8.55 12.19
CA VAL A 228 -20.45 -8.54 12.48
C VAL A 228 -19.98 -9.96 12.80
N LYS A 229 -20.73 -10.70 13.61
CA LYS A 229 -20.45 -12.10 13.92
C LYS A 229 -20.46 -12.97 12.67
N THR A 230 -21.45 -12.81 11.80
CA THR A 230 -21.53 -13.54 10.53
C THR A 230 -20.36 -13.18 9.60
N ALA A 231 -20.01 -11.89 9.50
CA ALA A 231 -18.85 -11.45 8.74
C ALA A 231 -17.55 -12.08 9.25
N ARG A 232 -17.33 -12.12 10.58
CA ARG A 232 -16.16 -12.79 11.19
C ARG A 232 -16.10 -14.27 10.83
N GLN A 233 -17.23 -14.97 10.87
CA GLN A 233 -17.31 -16.39 10.50
C GLN A 233 -16.96 -16.60 9.02
N MET A 234 -17.56 -15.82 8.13
CA MET A 234 -17.30 -15.89 6.70
C MET A 234 -15.83 -15.61 6.35
N ILE A 235 -15.27 -14.51 6.88
CA ILE A 235 -13.87 -14.14 6.68
C ILE A 235 -12.96 -15.24 7.23
N SER A 236 -13.23 -15.72 8.45
CA SER A 236 -12.47 -16.82 9.07
C SER A 236 -12.46 -18.08 8.20
N TYR A 237 -13.59 -18.41 7.56
CA TYR A 237 -13.72 -19.59 6.71
C TYR A 237 -12.94 -19.47 5.40
N VAL A 238 -13.06 -18.33 4.70
CA VAL A 238 -12.42 -18.16 3.38
C VAL A 238 -10.97 -17.69 3.45
N LEU A 239 -10.52 -17.16 4.58
CA LEU A 239 -9.14 -16.73 4.79
C LEU A 239 -8.23 -17.94 5.02
N THR A 240 -7.53 -18.33 3.96
CA THR A 240 -6.58 -19.44 3.94
C THR A 240 -5.19 -18.98 4.35
N GLN A 241 -4.55 -19.71 5.27
CA GLN A 241 -3.21 -19.42 5.76
C GLN A 241 -2.49 -20.72 6.10
N GLU A 242 -1.17 -20.78 5.87
CA GLU A 242 -0.37 -21.96 6.22
C GLU A 242 -0.19 -22.08 7.74
N ASN A 243 0.02 -20.95 8.42
CA ASN A 243 0.09 -20.86 9.86
C ASN A 243 -1.23 -20.29 10.39
N LYS A 244 -1.91 -21.00 11.30
CA LYS A 244 -3.22 -20.58 11.83
C LYS A 244 -3.14 -19.49 12.92
N ASN A 245 -1.95 -19.09 13.35
CA ASN A 245 -1.79 -18.15 14.45
C ASN A 245 -1.68 -16.69 13.99
N TYR A 246 -1.20 -16.46 12.76
CA TYR A 246 -1.00 -15.11 12.25
C TYR A 246 -1.43 -15.01 10.78
N VAL A 247 -1.90 -13.83 10.41
CA VAL A 247 -2.21 -13.46 9.03
C VAL A 247 -1.12 -12.55 8.53
N THR A 248 -0.54 -12.88 7.39
CA THR A 248 0.47 -12.03 6.74
C THR A 248 -0.15 -11.07 5.73
N LEU A 249 0.60 -10.04 5.35
CA LEU A 249 0.23 -9.16 4.24
C LEU A 249 -0.06 -9.96 2.96
N LEU A 250 0.76 -10.98 2.65
CA LEU A 250 0.56 -11.83 1.48
C LEU A 250 -0.78 -12.59 1.53
N ASP A 251 -1.14 -13.13 2.70
CA ASP A 251 -2.44 -13.81 2.88
C ASP A 251 -3.59 -12.84 2.61
N PHE A 252 -3.46 -11.59 3.06
CA PHE A 252 -4.46 -10.56 2.80
C PHE A 252 -4.54 -10.18 1.32
N PHE A 253 -3.41 -10.06 0.63
CA PHE A 253 -3.36 -9.86 -0.83
C PHE A 253 -4.12 -10.95 -1.59
N MET A 254 -3.88 -12.21 -1.23
CA MET A 254 -4.57 -13.35 -1.83
C MET A 254 -6.08 -13.31 -1.55
N PHE A 255 -6.45 -13.04 -0.29
CA PHE A 255 -7.85 -12.87 0.10
C PHE A 255 -8.54 -11.74 -0.68
N PHE A 256 -7.91 -10.58 -0.77
CA PHE A 256 -8.50 -9.41 -1.41
C PHE A 256 -8.57 -9.55 -2.93
N ALA A 257 -7.63 -10.26 -3.57
CA ALA A 257 -7.73 -10.61 -4.98
C ALA A 257 -8.99 -11.46 -5.28
N ARG A 258 -9.41 -12.31 -4.35
CA ARG A 258 -10.57 -13.22 -4.51
C ARG A 258 -11.90 -12.51 -4.31
N PHE A 259 -11.95 -11.52 -3.41
CA PHE A 259 -13.22 -10.98 -2.93
C PHE A 259 -13.34 -9.45 -2.95
N GLY A 260 -12.27 -8.71 -3.24
CA GLY A 260 -12.35 -7.25 -3.39
C GLY A 260 -13.35 -6.85 -4.49
N PRO A 261 -13.84 -5.60 -4.49
CA PRO A 261 -13.35 -4.47 -3.68
C PRO A 261 -14.01 -4.40 -2.30
N GLU A 262 -13.45 -3.58 -1.40
CA GLU A 262 -13.75 -3.51 0.05
C GLU A 262 -15.24 -3.50 0.36
N GLU A 263 -15.97 -2.63 -0.34
CA GLU A 263 -17.39 -2.36 -0.15
C GLU A 263 -18.30 -3.54 -0.53
N CYS A 264 -17.79 -4.48 -1.33
CA CYS A 264 -18.53 -5.64 -1.83
C CYS A 264 -17.99 -6.98 -1.32
N VAL A 265 -16.95 -6.99 -0.47
CA VAL A 265 -16.29 -8.24 -0.01
C VAL A 265 -17.28 -9.21 0.61
N LEU A 266 -18.09 -8.75 1.56
CA LEU A 266 -19.04 -9.61 2.29
C LEU A 266 -20.10 -10.19 1.35
N GLU A 267 -20.59 -9.37 0.43
CA GLU A 267 -21.58 -9.76 -0.57
C GLU A 267 -21.03 -10.83 -1.53
N LYS A 268 -19.79 -10.66 -2.03
CA LYS A 268 -19.14 -11.64 -2.92
C LYS A 268 -18.86 -12.97 -2.22
N ILE A 269 -18.42 -12.93 -0.96
CA ILE A 269 -18.22 -14.15 -0.16
C ILE A 269 -19.57 -14.85 0.05
N HIS A 270 -20.61 -14.10 0.45
CA HIS A 270 -21.95 -14.65 0.67
C HIS A 270 -22.51 -15.34 -0.58
N GLN A 271 -22.43 -14.67 -1.74
CA GLN A 271 -22.88 -15.25 -3.00
C GLN A 271 -22.14 -16.55 -3.37
N LEU A 272 -20.82 -16.59 -3.20
CA LEU A 272 -20.03 -17.80 -3.45
C LEU A 272 -20.45 -18.95 -2.53
N LEU A 273 -20.60 -18.68 -1.23
CA LEU A 273 -20.97 -19.70 -0.24
C LEU A 273 -22.39 -20.22 -0.46
N CYS A 274 -23.34 -19.35 -0.83
CA CYS A 274 -24.69 -19.77 -1.22
C CYS A 274 -24.66 -20.67 -2.45
N CYS A 275 -23.88 -20.31 -3.48
CA CYS A 275 -23.68 -21.19 -4.62
C CYS A 275 -23.01 -22.51 -4.22
N SER A 276 -22.01 -22.48 -3.34
CA SER A 276 -21.38 -23.71 -2.84
C SER A 276 -22.41 -24.67 -2.25
N GLN A 277 -23.22 -24.17 -1.33
CA GLN A 277 -24.24 -24.95 -0.65
C GLN A 277 -25.34 -25.45 -1.61
N ALA A 278 -25.76 -24.62 -2.56
CA ALA A 278 -26.75 -24.99 -3.57
C ALA A 278 -26.26 -26.10 -4.51
N PHE A 279 -24.94 -26.27 -4.66
CA PHE A 279 -24.33 -27.28 -5.49
C PHE A 279 -23.42 -28.23 -4.69
N ASP A 280 -23.99 -28.87 -3.66
CA ASP A 280 -23.39 -29.97 -2.88
C ASP A 280 -22.05 -29.63 -2.20
N ASP A 281 -21.93 -28.42 -1.66
CA ASP A 281 -20.74 -27.94 -0.95
C ASP A 281 -19.45 -28.20 -1.74
N TRP A 282 -19.45 -27.77 -3.01
CA TRP A 282 -18.34 -28.01 -3.91
C TRP A 282 -17.08 -27.23 -3.53
N PHE A 283 -17.22 -26.06 -2.90
CA PHE A 283 -16.13 -25.14 -2.68
C PHE A 283 -15.46 -25.37 -1.32
N ARG A 284 -14.15 -25.68 -1.34
CA ARG A 284 -13.32 -25.79 -0.14
C ARG A 284 -12.19 -24.74 -0.19
N PRO A 285 -12.23 -23.71 0.67
CA PRO A 285 -11.12 -22.77 0.78
C PRO A 285 -9.92 -23.48 1.42
N GLY A 286 -8.75 -23.40 0.80
CA GLY A 286 -7.53 -23.99 1.34
C GLY A 286 -6.47 -24.27 0.30
N LYS A 287 -5.66 -25.29 0.58
CA LYS A 287 -4.76 -25.87 -0.43
C LYS A 287 -5.59 -26.39 -1.60
N GLN A 288 -5.07 -26.23 -2.81
CA GLN A 288 -5.71 -26.68 -4.04
C GLN A 288 -5.83 -28.22 -4.07
N THR A 289 -6.89 -28.74 -3.46
CA THR A 289 -7.23 -30.16 -3.37
C THR A 289 -8.63 -30.38 -3.90
N PHE A 290 -8.84 -31.47 -4.64
CA PHE A 290 -10.11 -31.79 -5.27
C PHE A 290 -10.63 -33.12 -4.72
N ASP A 291 -11.94 -33.17 -4.52
CA ASP A 291 -12.62 -34.36 -4.01
C ASP A 291 -13.15 -35.16 -5.19
N ASP A 292 -12.37 -36.15 -5.65
CA ASP A 292 -12.71 -36.98 -6.80
C ASP A 292 -13.93 -37.89 -6.54
N SER A 293 -14.39 -37.98 -5.28
CA SER A 293 -15.62 -38.70 -4.93
C SER A 293 -16.88 -37.89 -5.24
N LYS A 294 -16.77 -36.56 -5.32
CA LYS A 294 -17.88 -35.66 -5.61
C LYS A 294 -18.00 -35.40 -7.12
N PRO A 295 -19.24 -35.18 -7.63
CA PRO A 295 -19.45 -34.79 -9.02
C PRO A 295 -18.84 -33.42 -9.32
N MET A 296 -18.75 -32.55 -8.31
CA MET A 296 -18.13 -31.25 -8.41
C MET A 296 -17.27 -30.96 -7.17
N SER A 297 -16.08 -30.41 -7.40
CA SER A 297 -15.23 -29.88 -6.34
C SER A 297 -14.46 -28.67 -6.83
N GLY A 298 -14.12 -27.76 -5.91
CA GLY A 298 -13.35 -26.60 -6.28
C GLY A 298 -12.60 -25.96 -5.13
N SER A 299 -11.60 -25.19 -5.51
CA SER A 299 -10.63 -24.57 -4.61
C SER A 299 -10.02 -23.35 -5.29
N TYR A 300 -9.17 -22.63 -4.57
CA TYR A 300 -8.37 -21.56 -5.16
C TYR A 300 -7.28 -22.11 -6.07
N SER A 301 -6.92 -21.34 -7.09
CA SER A 301 -5.71 -21.61 -7.87
C SER A 301 -4.45 -21.28 -7.06
N ASN A 302 -3.42 -22.11 -7.22
CA ASN A 302 -2.08 -21.81 -6.74
C ASN A 302 -1.30 -20.86 -7.69
N THR A 303 -1.81 -20.61 -8.90
CA THR A 303 -1.12 -19.79 -9.91
C THR A 303 -1.62 -18.36 -9.90
N PHE A 304 -2.95 -18.16 -9.98
CA PHE A 304 -3.57 -16.83 -10.02
C PHE A 304 -4.37 -16.59 -8.74
N ALA A 305 -4.03 -15.52 -8.02
CA ALA A 305 -4.59 -15.19 -6.71
C ALA A 305 -6.11 -15.03 -6.72
N ASN A 306 -6.65 -14.47 -7.80
CA ASN A 306 -8.07 -14.19 -7.99
C ASN A 306 -8.85 -15.34 -8.67
N CYS A 307 -8.23 -16.50 -8.88
CA CYS A 307 -8.81 -17.62 -9.63
C CYS A 307 -9.41 -18.68 -8.70
N PHE A 308 -10.61 -19.12 -9.08
CA PHE A 308 -11.34 -20.24 -8.53
C PHE A 308 -11.37 -21.35 -9.58
N ILE A 309 -10.96 -22.55 -9.18
CA ILE A 309 -10.94 -23.73 -10.03
C ILE A 309 -12.15 -24.58 -9.67
N ILE A 310 -13.01 -24.85 -10.65
CA ILE A 310 -14.17 -25.72 -10.51
C ILE A 310 -13.91 -26.96 -11.36
N LYS A 311 -13.70 -28.11 -10.71
CA LYS A 311 -13.68 -29.40 -11.39
C LYS A 311 -15.07 -29.98 -11.41
N TRP A 312 -15.57 -30.23 -12.62
CA TRP A 312 -16.88 -30.82 -12.87
C TRP A 312 -16.69 -32.15 -13.59
N SER A 313 -17.12 -33.25 -12.97
CA SER A 313 -16.82 -34.61 -13.44
C SER A 313 -15.32 -34.85 -13.67
N LYS A 314 -14.90 -36.07 -14.01
CA LYS A 314 -13.48 -36.42 -14.04
C LYS A 314 -12.63 -35.63 -15.06
N ASN A 315 -13.24 -34.96 -16.04
CA ASN A 315 -12.52 -34.40 -17.19
C ASN A 315 -12.77 -32.91 -17.49
N ILE A 316 -13.67 -32.21 -16.80
CA ILE A 316 -13.96 -30.80 -17.10
C ILE A 316 -13.48 -29.93 -15.96
N THR A 317 -12.69 -28.90 -16.29
CA THR A 317 -12.17 -27.93 -15.32
C THR A 317 -12.45 -26.54 -15.85
N TYR A 318 -13.09 -25.71 -15.03
CA TYR A 318 -13.37 -24.31 -15.33
C TYR A 318 -12.52 -23.41 -14.44
N HIS A 319 -11.97 -22.35 -15.01
CA HIS A 319 -11.29 -21.30 -14.25
C HIS A 319 -12.14 -20.04 -14.27
N ILE A 320 -12.54 -19.58 -13.09
CA ILE A 320 -13.33 -18.37 -12.91
C ILE A 320 -12.50 -17.39 -12.10
N TYR A 321 -12.38 -16.16 -12.59
CA TYR A 321 -11.52 -15.13 -12.02
C TYR A 321 -12.36 -13.98 -11.48
N ASN A 322 -12.14 -13.58 -10.22
CA ASN A 322 -12.71 -12.34 -9.70
C ASN A 322 -11.97 -11.13 -10.24
N ILE A 323 -12.67 -10.08 -10.62
CA ILE A 323 -12.09 -8.77 -10.98
C ILE A 323 -12.05 -7.95 -9.68
N PRO A 324 -10.87 -7.78 -9.04
CA PRO A 324 -10.81 -7.28 -7.66
C PRO A 324 -11.28 -5.84 -7.48
N ASN A 325 -11.29 -5.04 -8.55
CA ASN A 325 -11.70 -3.63 -8.50
C ASN A 325 -13.11 -3.43 -9.06
N ALA A 326 -13.83 -4.51 -9.39
CA ALA A 326 -15.19 -4.43 -9.91
C ALA A 326 -16.20 -4.67 -8.78
N PRO A 327 -17.04 -3.68 -8.42
CA PRO A 327 -18.06 -3.86 -7.40
C PRO A 327 -19.15 -4.82 -7.89
N THR A 328 -19.84 -5.45 -6.94
CA THR A 328 -21.10 -6.15 -7.21
C THR A 328 -22.09 -5.10 -7.80
N GLY A 329 -22.93 -5.45 -8.76
CA GLY A 329 -23.86 -4.49 -9.39
C GLY A 329 -23.31 -3.68 -10.58
N ASN A 330 -22.02 -3.80 -10.91
CA ASN A 330 -21.53 -3.33 -12.20
C ASN A 330 -22.22 -4.11 -13.34
N GLN A 331 -22.83 -3.41 -14.30
CA GLN A 331 -23.51 -4.02 -15.45
C GLN A 331 -22.61 -4.98 -16.24
N THR A 332 -21.30 -4.77 -16.21
CA THR A 332 -20.32 -5.61 -16.91
C THR A 332 -19.93 -6.88 -16.15
N GLY A 333 -20.32 -7.02 -14.88
CA GLY A 333 -20.01 -8.17 -14.02
C GLY A 333 -18.64 -8.11 -13.34
N PHE A 334 -18.47 -8.91 -12.29
CA PHE A 334 -17.25 -8.97 -11.47
C PHE A 334 -16.48 -10.29 -11.61
N LEU A 335 -17.00 -11.25 -12.36
CA LEU A 335 -16.34 -12.52 -12.66
C LEU A 335 -16.05 -12.60 -14.15
N ILE A 336 -14.98 -13.29 -14.51
CA ILE A 336 -14.60 -13.56 -15.90
C ILE A 336 -14.07 -14.99 -16.01
N ASP A 337 -14.32 -15.68 -17.11
CA ASP A 337 -13.72 -17.00 -17.39
C ASP A 337 -12.53 -16.90 -18.36
N GLU A 338 -11.95 -18.04 -18.71
CA GLU A 338 -10.85 -18.17 -19.68
C GLU A 338 -11.21 -17.79 -21.13
N THR A 339 -12.50 -17.59 -21.43
CA THR A 339 -13.00 -17.14 -22.73
C THR A 339 -13.33 -15.66 -22.78
N ASP A 340 -12.92 -14.90 -21.75
CA ASP A 340 -13.25 -13.49 -21.52
C ASP A 340 -14.75 -13.22 -21.31
N LYS A 341 -15.56 -14.27 -21.10
CA LYS A 341 -16.98 -14.11 -20.79
C LYS A 341 -17.13 -13.62 -19.37
N LYS A 342 -17.89 -12.53 -19.20
CA LYS A 342 -18.11 -11.91 -17.90
C LYS A 342 -19.42 -12.36 -17.27
N PHE A 343 -19.42 -12.48 -15.95
CA PHE A 343 -20.58 -12.86 -15.15
C PHE A 343 -20.82 -11.86 -14.03
N GLN A 344 -22.09 -11.55 -13.80
CA GLN A 344 -22.51 -10.60 -12.78
C GLN A 344 -22.62 -11.21 -11.39
N THR A 345 -22.77 -12.53 -11.30
CA THR A 345 -22.91 -13.27 -10.03
C THR A 345 -22.33 -14.69 -10.19
N TRP A 346 -22.04 -15.35 -9.07
CA TRP A 346 -21.70 -16.77 -9.07
C TRP A 346 -22.83 -17.65 -9.61
N HIS A 347 -24.09 -17.31 -9.36
CA HIS A 347 -25.24 -18.03 -9.93
C HIS A 347 -25.25 -17.97 -11.46
N ALA A 348 -24.88 -16.83 -12.06
CA ALA A 348 -24.79 -16.69 -13.51
C ALA A 348 -23.67 -17.56 -14.11
N VAL A 349 -22.57 -17.78 -13.37
CA VAL A 349 -21.53 -18.75 -13.75
C VAL A 349 -22.16 -20.13 -13.85
N PHE A 350 -22.73 -20.64 -12.76
CA PHE A 350 -23.31 -21.99 -12.73
C PHE A 350 -24.47 -22.18 -13.70
N GLY A 351 -25.32 -21.16 -13.88
CA GLY A 351 -26.37 -21.19 -14.89
C GLY A 351 -25.84 -21.33 -16.32
N SER A 352 -24.61 -20.89 -16.57
CA SER A 352 -23.94 -21.09 -17.86
C SER A 352 -23.14 -22.40 -17.97
N LEU A 353 -22.76 -22.99 -16.84
CA LEU A 353 -22.10 -24.30 -16.78
C LEU A 353 -23.11 -25.46 -16.97
N ILE A 354 -24.37 -25.24 -16.63
CA ILE A 354 -25.42 -26.28 -16.61
C ILE A 354 -26.31 -26.20 -17.87
N VAL A 355 -26.03 -27.05 -18.86
CA VAL A 355 -27.07 -27.67 -19.72
C VAL A 355 -26.61 -29.11 -20.06
N PRO A 356 -27.42 -30.19 -19.89
CA PRO A 356 -28.81 -30.28 -19.39
C PRO A 356 -29.03 -31.18 -18.15
N THR A 357 -30.09 -30.86 -17.41
CA THR A 357 -30.92 -31.72 -16.52
C THR A 357 -30.30 -32.30 -15.25
N GLN A 358 -30.28 -31.51 -14.18
CA GLN A 358 -30.88 -31.95 -12.90
C GLN A 358 -31.75 -30.82 -12.35
N THR A 359 -32.95 -31.19 -11.92
CA THR A 359 -34.01 -30.35 -11.38
C THR A 359 -33.50 -29.40 -10.31
N MET A 360 -33.68 -28.09 -10.50
CA MET A 360 -33.70 -27.13 -9.40
C MET A 360 -34.81 -27.56 -8.43
N GLN A 361 -34.44 -28.29 -7.40
CA GLN A 361 -35.33 -28.55 -6.29
C GLN A 361 -35.25 -27.32 -5.37
N THR A 362 -36.40 -26.67 -5.23
CA THR A 362 -36.65 -25.65 -4.20
C THR A 362 -36.46 -26.29 -2.84
N TYR A 363 -35.31 -26.04 -2.19
CA TYR A 363 -35.04 -26.54 -0.84
C TYR A 363 -34.91 -25.41 0.15
N GLY A 364 -35.63 -25.57 1.26
CA GLY A 364 -35.71 -24.63 2.38
C GLY A 364 -34.40 -24.43 3.11
N THR A 365 -34.35 -23.31 3.80
CA THR A 365 -33.20 -22.69 4.47
C THR A 365 -32.72 -23.49 5.68
N PRO A 366 -31.45 -23.96 5.72
CA PRO A 366 -30.80 -24.32 6.96
C PRO A 366 -29.85 -23.20 7.41
N ALA A 367 -29.89 -22.86 8.70
CA ALA A 367 -28.90 -21.99 9.33
C ALA A 367 -27.51 -22.65 9.30
N TYR A 368 -26.46 -21.87 9.05
CA TYR A 368 -25.09 -22.38 9.10
C TYR A 368 -24.72 -22.81 10.53
N ASP A 369 -24.44 -24.09 10.73
CA ASP A 369 -23.87 -24.60 11.97
C ASP A 369 -22.34 -24.64 11.86
N PHE A 370 -21.68 -23.61 12.39
CA PHE A 370 -20.22 -23.47 12.40
C PHE A 370 -19.59 -23.98 13.72
N THR A 371 -20.20 -24.93 14.43
CA THR A 371 -19.81 -25.33 15.80
C THR A 371 -18.44 -26.03 15.95
N ASN A 372 -17.64 -26.21 14.89
CA ASN A 372 -16.36 -26.93 14.97
C ASN A 372 -15.16 -26.13 14.45
N ILE A 373 -15.02 -24.86 14.85
CA ILE A 373 -13.79 -24.08 14.61
C ILE A 373 -13.39 -23.34 15.90
N GLU A 374 -12.71 -24.06 16.79
CA GLU A 374 -11.84 -23.47 17.83
C GLU A 374 -10.41 -23.28 17.30
#